data_AF-K0TJH9-F1
#
_entry.id   AF-K0TJH9-F1
#
_cell.length_a   1.000
_cell.length_b   1.000
_cell.length_c   1.000
_cell.angle_alpha   90.00
_cell.angle_beta   90.00
_cell.angle_gamma   90.00
#
_symmetry.space_group_name_H-M   'P 1'
#
loop_
_entity.id
_entity.type
_entity.pdbx_description
1 polymer ?
#
loop_
_entity_poly.entity_id
_entity_poly.type
_entity_poly.pdbx_seq_one_letter_code
_entity_poly.pdbx_strand_id
1 'polypeptide(L)'
;MAKTLRDPQAPKKSLSAYMLFQSAHREAYRIQNPTWSIGEIAKHASAEYSKLPADQKDAWDRRADADRQRYADEMKTYIPPPGYDSRGNSMAGSFSNRARRSKADRDPRAPRKNISAYLFFQNEKRSEFAAENPGMEFGELTRFTSRMYHSLPKEERKVWEEKAKQDKVRYESEKGKYVPPEGHDSNGWLLESSRSRKQKKRKDPNLPKRPRSSYVFFTSEERPKILKEFNDPPLKFTDIGYILGERWRELKPERRKKYEGMAEGDKLRHEREMKEYKKRSPLESSPPSPGDQVGFSSHNYYADEHEAPYTGEVDLEDVDNVVEGTDYEHHFNGAQV
;
A
#
# COMPACT_ATOMS: atom_id res chain seq x y z
N MET A 1 6.86 -0.96 3.30
CA MET A 1 7.47 -0.20 2.18
C MET A 1 8.79 0.33 2.70
N ALA A 2 9.94 -0.09 2.16
CA ALA A 2 11.20 0.54 2.51
C ALA A 2 11.15 1.96 1.94
N LYS A 3 11.07 2.98 2.81
CA LYS A 3 11.13 4.37 2.39
C LYS A 3 12.47 4.56 1.70
N THR A 4 12.47 5.09 0.48
CA THR A 4 13.70 5.49 -0.21
C THR A 4 14.49 6.39 0.75
N LEU A 5 15.71 5.98 1.11
CA LEU A 5 16.59 6.78 1.95
C LEU A 5 16.81 8.13 1.25
N ARG A 6 16.28 9.19 1.84
CA ARG A 6 16.42 10.56 1.35
C ARG A 6 17.44 11.26 2.23
N ASP A 7 18.31 12.06 1.62
CA ASP A 7 19.25 12.91 2.34
C ASP A 7 18.49 13.78 3.35
N PRO A 8 18.85 13.75 4.65
CA PRO A 8 18.28 14.62 5.66
C PRO A 8 18.40 16.12 5.35
N GLN A 9 19.44 16.53 4.61
CA GLN A 9 19.69 17.93 4.25
C GLN A 9 18.99 18.35 2.94
N ALA A 10 18.37 17.41 2.22
CA ALA A 10 17.66 17.75 1.00
C ALA A 10 16.41 18.58 1.30
N PRO A 11 16.19 19.69 0.56
CA PRO A 11 14.99 20.49 0.66
C PRO A 11 13.71 19.63 0.65
N LYS A 12 12.79 19.90 1.58
CA LYS A 12 11.52 19.19 1.63
C LYS A 12 10.70 19.56 0.41
N LYS A 13 10.04 18.57 -0.21
CA LYS A 13 9.26 18.80 -1.43
C LYS A 13 8.16 19.81 -1.16
N SER A 14 7.86 20.62 -2.18
CA SER A 14 6.74 21.55 -2.08
C SER A 14 5.41 20.84 -1.87
N LEU A 15 4.57 21.39 -1.01
CA LEU A 15 3.24 20.89 -0.69
C LEU A 15 2.20 21.42 -1.69
N SER A 16 1.23 20.58 -2.03
CA SER A 16 0.07 20.97 -2.84
C SER A 16 -0.92 21.79 -2.00
N ALA A 17 -1.78 22.58 -2.65
CA ALA A 17 -2.84 23.38 -2.02
C ALA A 17 -3.68 22.56 -1.03
N TYR A 18 -4.07 21.34 -1.43
CA TYR A 18 -4.78 20.42 -0.54
C TYR A 18 -3.94 19.96 0.65
N MET A 19 -2.64 19.70 0.48
CA MET A 19 -1.76 19.27 1.57
C MET A 19 -1.52 20.40 2.57
N LEU A 20 -1.40 21.65 2.09
CA LEU A 20 -1.34 22.84 2.93
C LEU A 20 -2.65 23.01 3.71
N PHE A 21 -3.80 22.92 3.04
CA PHE A 21 -5.11 22.95 3.66
C PHE A 21 -5.25 21.86 4.75
N GLN A 22 -4.92 20.61 4.40
CA GLN A 22 -4.97 19.48 5.33
C GLN A 22 -4.05 19.72 6.53
N SER A 23 -2.82 20.21 6.32
CA SER A 23 -1.89 20.50 7.43
C SER A 23 -2.40 21.57 8.37
N ALA A 24 -3.07 22.61 7.86
CA ALA A 24 -3.62 23.70 8.66
C ALA A 24 -4.82 23.27 9.51
N HIS A 25 -5.67 22.38 8.99
CA HIS A 25 -6.90 21.96 9.66
C HIS A 25 -6.78 20.64 10.41
N ARG A 26 -5.70 19.87 10.20
CA ARG A 26 -5.51 18.55 10.81
C ARG A 26 -5.56 18.56 12.34
N GLU A 27 -4.94 19.55 12.99
CA GLU A 27 -4.98 19.67 14.45
C GLU A 27 -6.38 20.03 14.94
N ALA A 28 -7.08 20.94 14.25
CA ALA A 28 -8.47 21.27 14.59
C ALA A 28 -9.38 20.04 14.49
N TYR A 29 -9.29 19.26 13.42
CA TYR A 29 -10.09 18.04 13.28
C TYR A 29 -9.72 16.96 14.30
N ARG A 30 -8.45 16.88 14.72
CA ARG A 30 -7.98 15.95 15.74
C ARG A 30 -8.46 16.33 17.14
N ILE A 31 -8.55 17.62 17.44
CA ILE A 31 -9.09 18.12 18.71
C ILE A 31 -10.62 17.95 18.75
N GLN A 32 -11.30 18.26 17.64
CA GLN A 32 -12.76 18.10 17.54
C GLN A 32 -13.18 16.63 17.53
N ASN A 33 -12.35 15.76 16.95
CA ASN A 33 -12.62 14.33 16.85
C ASN A 33 -11.43 13.51 17.38
N PRO A 34 -11.22 13.47 18.71
CA PRO A 34 -10.09 12.76 19.31
C PRO A 34 -10.11 11.25 19.07
N THR A 35 -11.29 10.69 18.81
CA THR A 35 -11.50 9.26 18.55
C THR A 35 -11.30 8.87 17.08
N TRP A 36 -11.29 9.83 16.15
CA TRP A 36 -11.14 9.53 14.73
C TRP A 36 -9.70 9.12 14.40
N SER A 37 -9.59 8.09 13.58
CA SER A 37 -8.29 7.71 13.02
C SER A 37 -7.78 8.79 12.06
N ILE A 38 -6.45 8.83 11.88
CA ILE A 38 -5.80 9.74 10.90
C ILE A 38 -6.42 9.58 9.49
N GLY A 39 -6.85 8.36 9.14
CA GLY A 39 -7.50 8.09 7.87
C GLY A 39 -8.90 8.70 7.77
N GLU A 40 -9.68 8.69 8.84
CA GLU A 40 -11.01 9.33 8.90
C GLU A 40 -10.88 10.85 8.85
N ILE A 41 -9.94 11.43 9.60
CA ILE A 41 -9.61 12.86 9.54
C ILE A 41 -9.22 13.27 8.11
N ALA A 42 -8.40 12.46 7.42
CA ALA A 42 -8.02 12.74 6.04
C ALA A 42 -9.21 12.67 5.07
N LYS A 43 -10.13 11.71 5.25
CA LYS A 43 -11.37 11.64 4.45
C LYS A 43 -12.26 12.86 4.70
N HIS A 44 -12.40 13.27 5.96
CA HIS A 44 -13.15 14.46 6.35
C HIS A 44 -12.56 15.71 5.70
N ALA A 45 -11.24 15.93 5.84
CA ALA A 45 -10.53 17.06 5.23
C ALA A 45 -10.69 17.09 3.70
N SER A 46 -10.66 15.93 3.03
CA SER A 46 -10.88 15.86 1.58
C SER A 46 -12.31 16.24 1.19
N ALA A 47 -13.31 15.84 1.97
CA ALA A 47 -14.71 16.16 1.72
C ALA A 47 -15.01 17.65 2.00
N GLU A 48 -14.32 18.26 2.95
CA GLU A 48 -14.40 19.71 3.18
C GLU A 48 -13.73 20.47 2.05
N TYR A 49 -12.50 20.10 1.67
CA TYR A 49 -11.77 20.78 0.61
C TYR A 49 -12.52 20.76 -0.72
N SER A 50 -13.22 19.67 -1.05
CA SER A 50 -14.02 19.61 -2.28
C SER A 50 -15.21 20.58 -2.26
N LYS A 51 -15.81 20.82 -1.09
CA LYS A 51 -16.94 21.75 -0.88
C LYS A 51 -16.53 23.23 -0.79
N LEU A 52 -15.25 23.53 -0.61
CA LEU A 52 -14.79 24.93 -0.53
C LEU A 52 -15.11 25.70 -1.82
N PRO A 53 -15.51 26.98 -1.70
CA PRO A 53 -15.74 27.85 -2.85
C PRO A 53 -14.44 28.08 -3.63
N ALA A 54 -14.56 28.41 -4.91
CA ALA A 54 -13.42 28.62 -5.81
C ALA A 54 -12.45 29.68 -5.26
N ASP A 55 -12.96 30.80 -4.75
CA ASP A 55 -12.13 31.89 -4.21
C ASP A 55 -11.23 31.44 -3.04
N GLN A 56 -11.73 30.54 -2.19
CA GLN A 56 -10.94 29.99 -1.09
C GLN A 56 -9.93 28.97 -1.58
N LYS A 57 -10.27 28.16 -2.58
CA LYS A 57 -9.32 27.23 -3.23
C LYS A 57 -8.19 27.99 -3.91
N ASP A 58 -8.50 29.08 -4.61
CA ASP A 58 -7.51 29.95 -5.25
C ASP A 58 -6.52 30.53 -4.24
N ALA A 59 -6.98 30.88 -3.03
CA ALA A 59 -6.08 31.33 -1.95
C ALA A 59 -5.09 30.22 -1.53
N TRP A 60 -5.53 28.96 -1.48
CA TRP A 60 -4.66 27.82 -1.21
C TRP A 60 -3.72 27.49 -2.37
N ASP A 61 -4.18 27.66 -3.61
CA ASP A 61 -3.36 27.49 -4.81
C ASP A 61 -2.22 28.52 -4.86
N ARG A 62 -2.50 29.79 -4.53
CA ARG A 62 -1.45 30.83 -4.38
C ARG A 62 -0.43 30.46 -3.31
N ARG A 63 -0.87 29.92 -2.17
CA ARG A 63 0.04 29.43 -1.11
C ARG A 63 0.90 28.26 -1.60
N ALA A 64 0.31 27.33 -2.37
CA ALA A 64 1.03 26.20 -2.94
C ALA A 64 2.03 26.61 -4.01
N ASP A 65 1.73 27.65 -4.81
CA ASP A 65 2.64 28.20 -5.79
C ASP A 65 3.83 28.91 -5.11
N ALA A 66 3.58 29.66 -4.02
CA ALA A 66 4.65 30.22 -3.20
C ALA A 66 5.53 29.12 -2.56
N ASP A 67 4.93 28.03 -2.09
CA ASP A 67 5.64 26.86 -1.55
C ASP A 67 6.49 26.15 -2.62
N ARG A 68 5.99 26.08 -3.86
CA ARG A 68 6.73 25.59 -5.03
C ARG A 68 7.93 26.47 -5.36
N GLN A 69 7.79 27.79 -5.28
CA GLN A 69 8.89 28.73 -5.48
C GLN A 69 9.94 28.59 -4.37
N ARG A 70 9.55 28.53 -3.10
CA ARG A 70 10.46 28.26 -1.98
C ARG A 70 11.28 27.00 -2.23
N TYR A 71 10.62 25.89 -2.58
CA TYR A 71 11.34 24.65 -2.89
C TYR A 71 12.27 24.81 -4.10
N ALA A 72 11.86 25.54 -5.14
CA ALA A 72 12.72 25.79 -6.29
C ALA A 72 13.98 26.59 -5.92
N ASP A 73 13.85 27.59 -5.04
CA ASP A 73 14.98 28.40 -4.59
C ASP A 73 15.90 27.63 -3.63
N GLU A 74 15.35 26.85 -2.70
CA GLU A 74 16.11 25.92 -1.85
C GLU A 74 16.85 24.86 -2.69
N MET A 75 16.23 24.36 -3.75
CA MET A 75 16.86 23.39 -4.64
C MET A 75 17.99 23.98 -5.49
N LYS A 76 18.03 25.30 -5.72
CA LYS A 76 19.15 25.97 -6.42
C LYS A 76 20.41 26.03 -5.56
N THR A 77 20.25 26.21 -4.25
CA THR A 77 21.36 26.30 -3.29
C THR A 77 21.80 24.92 -2.80
N TYR A 78 20.94 23.91 -2.93
CA TYR A 78 21.23 22.54 -2.51
C TYR A 78 22.27 21.86 -3.41
N ILE A 79 23.39 21.48 -2.80
CA ILE A 79 24.43 20.65 -3.42
C ILE A 79 24.34 19.25 -2.79
N PRO A 80 23.96 18.21 -3.56
CA PRO A 80 23.79 16.88 -3.00
C PRO A 80 25.13 16.27 -2.58
N PRO A 81 25.21 15.58 -1.43
CA PRO A 81 26.40 14.86 -1.03
C PRO A 81 26.64 13.65 -1.96
N PRO A 82 27.89 13.16 -2.06
CA PRO A 82 28.22 11.99 -2.88
C PRO A 82 27.31 10.79 -2.55
N GLY A 83 26.74 10.18 -3.60
CA GLY A 83 25.81 9.05 -3.45
C GLY A 83 24.31 9.42 -3.38
N TYR A 84 23.96 10.70 -3.54
CA TYR A 84 22.57 11.18 -3.65
C TYR A 84 22.33 11.89 -4.98
N ASP A 85 21.13 11.75 -5.55
CA ASP A 85 20.75 12.42 -6.79
C ASP A 85 20.54 13.94 -6.60
N SER A 86 20.35 14.69 -7.69
CA SER A 86 20.08 16.13 -7.65
C SER A 86 18.80 16.54 -6.92
N ARG A 87 18.01 15.58 -6.40
CA ARG A 87 16.79 15.78 -5.61
C ARG A 87 16.94 15.25 -4.17
N GLY A 88 18.14 14.79 -3.82
CA GLY A 88 18.49 14.24 -2.52
C GLY A 88 18.01 12.81 -2.27
N ASN A 89 17.63 12.04 -3.29
CA ASN A 89 17.33 10.62 -3.14
C ASN A 89 18.63 9.80 -3.19
N SER A 90 18.78 8.82 -2.30
CA SER A 90 19.94 7.94 -2.30
C SER A 90 20.07 7.18 -3.62
N MET A 91 21.19 7.35 -4.31
CA MET A 91 21.57 6.55 -5.47
C MET A 91 21.93 5.12 -5.08
N ALA A 92 22.44 4.91 -3.86
CA ALA A 92 22.75 3.59 -3.31
C ALA A 92 21.48 2.75 -3.01
N GLY A 93 20.31 3.39 -2.88
CA GLY A 93 19.04 2.75 -2.51
C GLY A 93 18.11 2.37 -3.67
N SER A 94 18.36 2.81 -4.90
CA SER A 94 17.43 2.54 -6.03
C SER A 94 17.55 1.14 -6.62
N PHE A 95 18.37 0.27 -6.03
CA PHE A 95 18.36 -1.17 -6.31
C PHE A 95 17.56 -1.96 -5.26
N SER A 96 16.94 -1.31 -4.27
CA SER A 96 16.22 -2.00 -3.21
C SER A 96 15.01 -2.75 -3.76
N ASN A 97 15.17 -4.06 -3.90
CA ASN A 97 14.18 -5.05 -3.50
C ASN A 97 12.76 -4.90 -4.08
N ARG A 98 12.62 -4.44 -5.32
CA ARG A 98 12.01 -5.38 -6.25
C ARG A 98 13.17 -6.29 -6.61
N ALA A 99 13.44 -7.30 -5.77
CA ALA A 99 14.22 -8.46 -6.17
C ALA A 99 13.74 -8.70 -7.59
N ARG A 100 14.59 -8.45 -8.60
CA ARG A 100 14.22 -8.65 -10.00
C ARG A 100 13.61 -10.02 -9.93
N ARG A 101 12.27 -10.14 -10.04
CA ARG A 101 11.62 -11.46 -9.98
C ARG A 101 12.49 -12.24 -10.92
N SER A 102 13.21 -13.26 -10.40
CA SER A 102 14.10 -14.05 -11.24
C SER A 102 13.24 -14.34 -12.44
N LYS A 103 13.62 -13.79 -13.60
CA LYS A 103 12.78 -13.91 -14.78
C LYS A 103 12.58 -15.41 -14.87
N ALA A 104 11.32 -15.81 -14.71
CA ALA A 104 10.87 -17.18 -14.72
C ALA A 104 11.73 -17.99 -15.67
N ASP A 105 12.25 -19.15 -15.26
CA ASP A 105 13.09 -19.94 -16.16
C ASP A 105 12.34 -20.11 -17.48
N ARG A 106 12.93 -19.53 -18.52
CA ARG A 106 12.35 -19.48 -19.85
C ARG A 106 12.99 -20.60 -20.63
N ASP A 107 12.17 -21.42 -21.27
CA ASP A 107 12.65 -22.50 -22.12
C ASP A 107 13.66 -21.93 -23.15
N PRO A 108 14.89 -22.45 -23.21
CA PRO A 108 15.89 -22.07 -24.21
C PRO A 108 15.42 -22.25 -25.65
N ARG A 109 14.48 -23.18 -25.90
CA ARG A 109 13.92 -23.43 -27.24
C ARG A 109 12.79 -22.48 -27.61
N ALA A 110 12.31 -21.66 -26.68
CA ALA A 110 11.24 -20.72 -26.94
C ALA A 110 11.70 -19.59 -27.89
N PRO A 111 11.01 -19.36 -29.02
CA PRO A 111 11.33 -18.31 -29.97
C PRO A 111 11.49 -16.95 -29.28
N ARG A 112 12.61 -16.26 -29.51
CA ARG A 112 12.81 -14.91 -28.97
C ARG A 112 11.87 -13.95 -29.67
N LYS A 113 11.25 -13.05 -28.89
CA LYS A 113 10.33 -12.03 -29.40
C LYS A 113 10.97 -11.24 -30.53
N ASN A 114 10.12 -10.77 -31.44
CA ASN A 114 10.56 -9.94 -32.54
C ASN A 114 11.23 -8.65 -32.06
N ILE A 115 12.29 -8.27 -32.75
CA ILE A 115 13.13 -7.09 -32.50
C ILE A 115 12.50 -5.89 -33.24
N SER A 116 12.44 -4.75 -32.56
CA SER A 116 11.91 -3.51 -33.16
C SER A 116 12.95 -2.83 -34.06
N ALA A 117 12.49 -1.95 -34.96
CA ALA A 117 13.34 -1.18 -35.86
C ALA A 117 14.45 -0.42 -35.12
N TYR A 118 14.10 0.22 -34.01
CA TYR A 118 15.07 0.88 -33.12
C TYR A 118 16.11 -0.08 -32.54
N LEU A 119 15.70 -1.28 -32.12
CA LEU A 119 16.61 -2.23 -31.49
C LEU A 119 17.59 -2.84 -32.52
N PHE A 120 17.18 -2.99 -33.78
CA PHE A 120 18.11 -3.31 -34.87
C PHE A 120 19.14 -2.21 -35.10
N PHE A 121 18.68 -0.95 -35.19
CA PHE A 121 19.58 0.21 -35.31
C PHE A 121 20.56 0.30 -34.13
N GLN A 122 20.04 0.12 -32.90
CA GLN A 122 20.87 0.15 -31.70
C GLN A 122 21.89 -0.99 -31.71
N ASN A 123 21.53 -2.22 -32.08
CA ASN A 123 22.47 -3.34 -32.08
C ASN A 123 23.61 -3.14 -33.07
N GLU A 124 23.33 -2.61 -34.27
CA GLU A 124 24.34 -2.37 -35.31
C GLU A 124 25.25 -1.20 -34.92
N LYS A 125 24.68 -0.09 -34.47
CA LYS A 125 25.42 1.13 -34.16
C LYS A 125 26.01 1.18 -32.76
N ARG A 126 25.65 0.27 -31.86
CA ARG A 126 26.16 0.25 -30.48
C ARG A 126 27.69 0.15 -30.43
N SER A 127 28.29 -0.68 -31.29
CA SER A 127 29.75 -0.85 -31.32
C SER A 127 30.44 0.42 -31.81
N GLU A 128 29.90 1.05 -32.86
CA GLU A 128 30.41 2.31 -33.41
C GLU A 128 30.29 3.44 -32.38
N PHE A 129 29.10 3.62 -31.79
CA PHE A 129 28.88 4.67 -30.80
C PHE A 129 29.68 4.45 -29.51
N ALA A 130 29.95 3.20 -29.12
CA ALA A 130 30.83 2.91 -27.99
C ALA A 130 32.30 3.23 -28.30
N ALA A 131 32.75 3.01 -29.54
CA ALA A 131 34.10 3.33 -29.98
C ALA A 131 34.32 4.85 -30.14
N GLU A 132 33.32 5.57 -30.66
CA GLU A 132 33.35 7.03 -30.78
C GLU A 132 33.24 7.74 -29.43
N ASN A 133 32.65 7.08 -28.43
CA ASN A 133 32.42 7.67 -27.11
C ASN A 133 32.93 6.74 -25.99
N PRO A 134 34.25 6.51 -25.89
CA PRO A 134 34.85 5.55 -24.97
C PRO A 134 34.76 5.95 -23.47
N GLY A 135 34.08 7.06 -23.15
CA GLY A 135 33.84 7.54 -21.79
C GLY A 135 32.36 7.63 -21.39
N MET A 136 31.42 7.35 -22.29
CA MET A 136 29.98 7.40 -21.95
C MET A 136 29.53 6.12 -21.24
N GLU A 137 28.74 6.28 -20.17
CA GLU A 137 28.11 5.17 -19.46
C GLU A 137 27.02 4.52 -20.33
N PHE A 138 26.77 3.22 -20.15
CA PHE A 138 25.83 2.46 -20.99
C PHE A 138 24.42 3.09 -21.05
N GLY A 139 23.93 3.62 -19.93
CA GLY A 139 22.65 4.32 -19.85
C GLY A 139 22.63 5.62 -20.65
N GLU A 140 23.71 6.40 -20.62
CA GLU A 140 23.87 7.63 -21.40
C GLU A 140 23.95 7.34 -22.89
N LEU A 141 24.76 6.34 -23.27
CA LEU A 141 24.88 5.84 -24.64
C LEU A 141 23.51 5.43 -25.19
N THR A 142 22.69 4.73 -24.40
CA THR A 142 21.34 4.30 -24.81
C THR A 142 20.39 5.49 -25.06
N ARG A 143 20.49 6.56 -24.27
CA ARG A 143 19.70 7.79 -24.50
C ARG A 143 20.18 8.52 -25.75
N PHE A 144 21.49 8.57 -25.96
CA PHE A 144 22.10 9.14 -27.16
C PHE A 144 21.63 8.40 -28.42
N THR A 145 21.71 7.06 -28.46
CA THR A 145 21.26 6.27 -29.61
C THR A 145 19.76 6.43 -29.89
N SER A 146 18.94 6.61 -28.85
CA SER A 146 17.50 6.86 -29.01
C SER A 146 17.22 8.22 -29.66
N ARG A 147 17.93 9.28 -29.26
CA ARG A 147 17.82 10.60 -29.89
C ARG A 147 18.26 10.53 -31.35
N MET A 148 19.39 9.88 -31.61
CA MET A 148 19.91 9.69 -32.97
C MET A 148 18.92 8.96 -33.88
N TYR A 149 18.27 7.90 -33.39
CA TYR A 149 17.25 7.18 -34.16
C TYR A 149 16.04 8.05 -34.53
N HIS A 150 15.60 8.93 -33.62
CA HIS A 150 14.49 9.85 -33.88
C HIS A 150 14.86 11.00 -34.81
N SER A 151 16.15 11.40 -34.85
CA SER A 151 16.65 12.38 -35.82
C SER A 151 16.94 11.79 -37.20
N LEU A 152 16.98 10.46 -37.37
CA LEU A 152 17.18 9.84 -38.69
C LEU A 152 16.06 10.25 -39.66
N PRO A 153 16.40 10.49 -40.95
CA PRO A 153 15.41 10.74 -41.97
C PRO A 153 14.49 9.52 -42.14
N LYS A 154 13.25 9.77 -42.61
CA LYS A 154 12.22 8.73 -42.74
C LYS A 154 12.66 7.58 -43.66
N GLU A 155 13.45 7.88 -44.68
CA GLU A 155 13.97 6.88 -45.63
C GLU A 155 14.95 5.90 -44.97
N GLU A 156 15.88 6.39 -44.15
CA GLU A 156 16.79 5.51 -43.39
C GLU A 156 16.04 4.72 -42.32
N ARG A 157 15.05 5.35 -41.67
CA ARG A 157 14.18 4.67 -40.70
C ARG A 157 13.40 3.53 -41.35
N LYS A 158 12.96 3.70 -42.59
CA LYS A 158 12.20 2.70 -43.36
C LYS A 158 13.00 1.41 -43.57
N VAL A 159 14.32 1.50 -43.74
CA VAL A 159 15.19 0.31 -43.84
C VAL A 159 15.13 -0.51 -42.54
N TRP A 160 15.15 0.15 -41.39
CA TRP A 160 15.04 -0.50 -40.08
C TRP A 160 13.64 -1.03 -39.80
N GLU A 161 12.60 -0.31 -40.23
CA GLU A 161 11.20 -0.77 -40.17
C GLU A 161 10.99 -2.03 -41.01
N GLU A 162 11.61 -2.12 -42.19
CA GLU A 162 11.53 -3.31 -43.02
C GLU A 162 12.26 -4.51 -42.39
N LYS A 163 13.47 -4.30 -41.84
CA LYS A 163 14.17 -5.32 -41.02
C LYS A 163 13.28 -5.80 -39.86
N ALA A 164 12.57 -4.89 -39.19
CA ALA A 164 11.66 -5.25 -38.10
C ALA A 164 10.41 -6.02 -38.56
N LYS A 165 9.87 -5.72 -39.75
CA LYS A 165 8.78 -6.51 -40.34
C LYS A 165 9.23 -7.92 -40.69
N GLN A 166 10.41 -8.07 -41.30
CA GLN A 166 10.97 -9.38 -41.60
C GLN A 166 11.18 -10.20 -40.32
N ASP A 167 11.69 -9.58 -39.25
CA ASP A 167 11.87 -10.26 -37.96
C ASP A 167 10.54 -10.62 -37.27
N LYS A 168 9.49 -9.80 -37.49
CA LYS A 168 8.13 -10.14 -37.06
C LYS A 168 7.63 -11.41 -37.74
N VAL A 169 7.82 -11.53 -39.06
CA VAL A 169 7.46 -12.74 -39.82
C VAL A 169 8.28 -13.95 -39.35
N ARG A 170 9.59 -13.78 -39.13
CA ARG A 170 10.45 -14.83 -38.54
C ARG A 170 9.86 -15.30 -37.22
N TYR A 171 9.59 -14.39 -36.28
CA TYR A 171 9.07 -14.73 -34.96
C TYR A 171 7.69 -15.39 -35.03
N GLU A 172 6.78 -14.94 -35.89
CA GLU A 172 5.46 -15.56 -36.09
C GLU A 172 5.60 -16.99 -36.64
N SER A 173 6.51 -17.21 -37.60
CA SER A 173 6.78 -18.55 -38.15
C SER A 173 7.44 -19.50 -37.15
N GLU A 174 8.39 -19.02 -36.34
CA GLU A 174 9.03 -19.79 -35.28
C GLU A 174 8.03 -20.09 -34.15
N LYS A 175 7.20 -19.12 -33.79
CA LYS A 175 6.17 -19.29 -32.76
C LYS A 175 5.11 -20.29 -33.19
N GLY A 176 4.74 -20.33 -34.47
CA GLY A 176 3.81 -21.33 -35.02
C GLY A 176 4.36 -22.76 -34.99
N LYS A 177 5.69 -22.94 -35.11
CA LYS A 177 6.37 -24.24 -35.01
C LYS A 177 6.67 -24.65 -33.56
N TYR A 178 6.66 -23.70 -32.64
CA TYR A 178 7.03 -23.93 -31.26
C TYR A 178 5.88 -24.57 -30.48
N VAL A 179 6.12 -25.79 -30.00
CA VAL A 179 5.25 -26.48 -29.05
C VAL A 179 5.87 -26.33 -27.66
N PRO A 180 5.22 -25.61 -26.74
CA PRO A 180 5.77 -25.41 -25.40
C PRO A 180 5.86 -26.73 -24.63
N PRO A 181 6.94 -26.97 -23.87
CA PRO A 181 7.04 -28.12 -22.98
C PRO A 181 5.94 -28.14 -21.92
N GLU A 182 5.63 -29.32 -21.39
CA GLU A 182 4.65 -29.47 -20.31
C GLU A 182 5.00 -28.54 -19.13
N GLY A 183 4.01 -27.80 -18.63
CA GLY A 183 4.20 -26.81 -17.57
C GLY A 183 4.77 -25.45 -18.02
N HIS A 184 4.94 -25.18 -19.32
CA HIS A 184 5.34 -23.87 -19.86
C HIS A 184 4.19 -23.18 -20.60
N ASP A 185 4.19 -21.84 -20.63
CA ASP A 185 3.19 -21.06 -21.36
C ASP A 185 3.50 -21.00 -22.87
N SER A 186 2.58 -20.44 -23.66
CA SER A 186 2.75 -20.26 -25.11
C SER A 186 3.93 -19.37 -25.52
N ASN A 187 4.61 -18.72 -24.56
CA ASN A 187 5.82 -17.92 -24.78
C ASN A 187 7.08 -18.56 -24.16
N GLY A 188 6.95 -19.78 -23.63
CA GLY A 188 8.01 -20.57 -23.02
C GLY A 188 8.37 -20.21 -21.58
N TRP A 189 7.51 -19.51 -20.84
CA TRP A 189 7.70 -19.27 -19.42
C TRP A 189 7.17 -20.43 -18.58
N LEU A 190 7.97 -20.94 -17.64
CA LEU A 190 7.54 -21.95 -16.70
C LEU A 190 6.35 -21.46 -15.85
N LEU A 191 5.19 -22.14 -15.88
CA LEU A 191 4.00 -21.74 -15.12
C LEU A 191 4.25 -21.76 -13.60
N GLU A 192 5.07 -22.68 -13.10
CA GLU A 192 5.40 -22.81 -11.67
C GLU A 192 6.11 -21.56 -11.12
N SER A 193 6.97 -20.93 -11.93
CA SER A 193 7.73 -19.73 -11.53
C SER A 193 6.83 -18.51 -11.24
N SER A 194 5.63 -18.46 -11.84
CA SER A 194 4.61 -17.44 -11.58
C SER A 194 3.91 -17.63 -10.23
N ARG A 195 4.02 -18.84 -9.64
CA ARG A 195 3.51 -19.22 -8.31
C ARG A 195 4.45 -18.85 -7.16
N SER A 196 5.56 -18.14 -7.42
CA SER A 196 6.34 -17.47 -6.35
C SER A 196 5.57 -16.37 -5.59
N ARG A 197 4.31 -16.07 -5.99
CA ARG A 197 3.28 -15.62 -5.05
C ARG A 197 3.00 -16.75 -4.05
N LYS A 198 3.92 -16.94 -3.08
CA LYS A 198 3.84 -17.83 -1.90
C LYS A 198 2.77 -18.92 -2.10
N GLN A 199 3.13 -20.06 -2.69
CA GLN A 199 2.32 -21.26 -2.50
C GLN A 199 2.08 -21.34 -0.98
N LYS A 200 0.83 -21.11 -0.55
CA LYS A 200 0.46 -21.32 0.84
C LYS A 200 0.82 -22.78 1.08
N LYS A 201 1.86 -23.04 1.88
CA LYS A 201 2.21 -24.39 2.32
C LYS A 201 0.89 -25.08 2.65
N ARG A 202 0.63 -26.24 2.04
CA ARG A 202 -0.59 -27.01 2.33
C ARG A 202 -0.58 -27.20 3.84
N LYS A 203 -1.54 -26.57 4.53
CA LYS A 203 -1.67 -26.73 5.99
C LYS A 203 -1.93 -28.20 6.23
N ASP A 204 -1.29 -28.78 7.25
CA ASP A 204 -1.43 -30.20 7.56
C ASP A 204 -2.91 -30.58 7.59
N PRO A 205 -3.35 -31.64 6.87
CA PRO A 205 -4.75 -32.06 6.85
C PRO A 205 -5.30 -32.37 8.25
N ASN A 206 -4.41 -32.74 9.18
CA ASN A 206 -4.73 -33.08 10.56
C ASN A 206 -4.68 -31.87 11.51
N LEU A 207 -4.25 -30.69 11.04
CA LEU A 207 -4.21 -29.49 11.88
C LEU A 207 -5.64 -29.05 12.22
N PRO A 208 -6.01 -28.98 13.52
CA PRO A 208 -7.31 -28.52 13.95
C PRO A 208 -7.65 -27.15 13.35
N LYS A 209 -8.87 -27.01 12.84
CA LYS A 209 -9.34 -25.72 12.32
C LYS A 209 -9.44 -24.73 13.48
N ARG A 210 -9.04 -23.49 13.23
CA ARG A 210 -9.12 -22.39 14.20
C ARG A 210 -10.53 -22.26 14.81
N PRO A 211 -10.63 -21.82 16.07
CA PRO A 211 -11.92 -21.62 16.70
C PRO A 211 -12.67 -20.50 15.99
N ARG A 212 -13.98 -20.67 15.86
CA ARG A 212 -14.90 -19.71 15.26
C ARG A 212 -15.28 -18.68 16.31
N SER A 213 -15.16 -17.40 15.95
CA SER A 213 -15.64 -16.28 16.76
C SER A 213 -17.18 -16.23 16.76
N SER A 214 -17.76 -15.55 17.75
CA SER A 214 -19.20 -15.30 17.88
C SER A 214 -19.79 -14.68 16.62
N TYR A 215 -19.06 -13.76 15.99
CA TYR A 215 -19.45 -13.17 14.71
C TYR A 215 -19.51 -14.20 13.55
N VAL A 216 -18.64 -15.21 13.54
CA VAL A 216 -18.65 -16.26 12.51
C VAL A 216 -19.89 -17.16 12.66
N PHE A 217 -20.31 -17.44 13.90
CA PHE A 217 -21.56 -18.15 14.15
C PHE A 217 -22.78 -17.33 13.72
N PHE A 218 -22.81 -16.04 14.07
CA PHE A 218 -23.85 -15.12 13.63
C PHE A 218 -23.96 -15.02 12.10
N THR A 219 -22.83 -14.75 11.42
CA THR A 219 -22.82 -14.66 9.96
C THR A 219 -23.20 -15.98 9.30
N SER A 220 -22.94 -17.14 9.91
CA SER A 220 -23.38 -18.43 9.38
C SER A 220 -24.90 -18.61 9.41
N GLU A 221 -25.60 -18.03 10.39
CA GLU A 221 -27.07 -18.06 10.51
C GLU A 221 -27.75 -16.96 9.68
N GLU A 222 -27.18 -15.75 9.63
CA GLU A 222 -27.80 -14.58 9.00
C GLU A 222 -27.50 -14.43 7.51
N ARG A 223 -26.31 -14.84 7.05
CA ARG A 223 -25.96 -14.77 5.62
C ARG A 223 -26.97 -15.48 4.71
N PRO A 224 -27.45 -16.71 5.00
CA PRO A 224 -28.46 -17.34 4.15
C PRO A 224 -29.82 -16.63 4.20
N LYS A 225 -30.15 -15.90 5.28
CA LYS A 225 -31.39 -15.10 5.35
C LYS A 225 -31.30 -13.88 4.45
N ILE A 226 -30.19 -13.14 4.51
CA ILE A 226 -29.93 -12.00 3.62
C ILE A 226 -29.91 -12.45 2.16
N LEU A 227 -29.30 -13.60 1.87
CA LEU A 227 -29.24 -14.10 0.50
C LEU A 227 -30.63 -14.50 -0.04
N LYS A 228 -31.52 -15.01 0.83
CA LYS A 228 -32.92 -15.30 0.46
C LYS A 228 -33.77 -14.03 0.31
N GLU A 229 -33.55 -13.06 1.19
CA GLU A 229 -34.27 -11.78 1.23
C GLU A 229 -33.92 -10.92 0.01
N PHE A 230 -32.67 -10.96 -0.45
CA PHE A 230 -32.16 -10.18 -1.58
C PHE A 230 -31.68 -11.07 -2.73
N ASN A 231 -32.55 -12.00 -3.16
CA ASN A 231 -32.24 -12.90 -4.26
C ASN A 231 -32.29 -12.21 -5.64
N ASP A 232 -33.10 -11.15 -5.79
CA ASP A 232 -33.30 -10.44 -7.06
C ASP A 232 -33.40 -8.91 -6.86
N PRO A 233 -32.39 -8.11 -7.28
CA PRO A 233 -31.12 -8.51 -7.86
C PRO A 233 -30.15 -9.11 -6.82
N PRO A 234 -29.30 -10.08 -7.20
CA PRO A 234 -28.35 -10.70 -6.29
C PRO A 234 -27.31 -9.68 -5.81
N LEU A 235 -27.26 -9.47 -4.50
CA LEU A 235 -26.30 -8.57 -3.87
C LEU A 235 -24.86 -9.05 -4.05
N LYS A 236 -23.94 -8.11 -4.23
CA LYS A 236 -22.51 -8.43 -4.25
C LYS A 236 -22.07 -8.86 -2.85
N PHE A 237 -21.05 -9.72 -2.78
CA PHE A 237 -20.48 -10.18 -1.51
C PHE A 237 -20.08 -9.02 -0.57
N THR A 238 -19.65 -7.88 -1.13
CA THR A 238 -19.31 -6.66 -0.39
C THR A 238 -20.52 -6.08 0.33
N ASP A 239 -21.68 -6.05 -0.32
CA ASP A 239 -22.90 -5.44 0.19
C ASP A 239 -23.51 -6.33 1.27
N ILE A 240 -23.46 -7.65 1.08
CA ILE A 240 -23.83 -8.64 2.10
C ILE A 240 -22.96 -8.47 3.35
N GLY A 241 -21.66 -8.22 3.18
CA GLY A 241 -20.74 -7.97 4.30
C GLY A 241 -21.10 -6.71 5.09
N TYR A 242 -21.52 -5.64 4.41
CA TYR A 242 -21.97 -4.40 5.04
C TYR A 242 -23.23 -4.63 5.89
N ILE A 243 -24.26 -5.27 5.31
CA ILE A 243 -25.53 -5.59 5.99
C ILE A 243 -25.29 -6.48 7.21
N LEU A 244 -24.40 -7.49 7.11
CA LEU A 244 -24.04 -8.34 8.25
C LEU A 244 -23.33 -7.55 9.36
N GLY A 245 -22.50 -6.57 9.02
CA GLY A 245 -21.85 -5.69 9.99
C GLY A 245 -22.84 -4.80 10.74
N GLU A 246 -23.84 -4.25 10.04
CA GLU A 246 -24.92 -3.47 10.66
C GLU A 246 -25.79 -4.32 11.57
N ARG A 247 -26.31 -5.46 11.09
CA ARG A 247 -27.14 -6.37 11.91
C ARG A 247 -26.42 -6.89 13.16
N TRP A 248 -25.09 -7.02 13.12
CA TRP A 248 -24.31 -7.39 14.30
C TRP A 248 -24.20 -6.26 15.33
N ARG A 249 -24.10 -5.00 14.89
CA ARG A 249 -24.08 -3.83 15.77
C ARG A 249 -25.43 -3.57 16.42
N GLU A 250 -26.52 -3.85 15.71
CA GLU A 250 -27.90 -3.72 16.20
C GLU A 250 -28.39 -4.93 17.01
N LEU A 251 -27.57 -5.98 17.13
CA LEU A 251 -27.97 -7.21 17.78
C LEU A 251 -28.21 -6.98 19.28
N LYS A 252 -29.38 -7.38 19.78
CA LYS A 252 -29.71 -7.35 21.22
C LYS A 252 -28.68 -8.13 22.04
N PRO A 253 -28.34 -7.68 23.27
CA PRO A 253 -27.32 -8.31 24.11
C PRO A 253 -27.60 -9.79 24.39
N GLU A 254 -28.86 -10.20 24.49
CA GLU A 254 -29.25 -11.60 24.68
C GLU A 254 -28.87 -12.50 23.49
N ARG A 255 -29.12 -12.02 22.26
CA ARG A 255 -28.73 -12.75 21.04
C ARG A 255 -27.22 -12.74 20.88
N ARG A 256 -26.55 -11.65 21.24
CA ARG A 256 -25.09 -11.58 21.22
C ARG A 256 -24.46 -12.59 22.17
N LYS A 257 -24.99 -12.68 23.40
CA LYS A 257 -24.57 -13.65 24.42
C LYS A 257 -24.73 -15.10 23.96
N LYS A 258 -25.79 -15.42 23.19
CA LYS A 258 -25.95 -16.75 22.55
C LYS A 258 -24.74 -17.09 21.66
N TYR A 259 -24.32 -16.16 20.81
CA TYR A 259 -23.19 -16.40 19.90
C TYR A 259 -21.83 -16.40 20.62
N GLU A 260 -21.69 -15.62 21.69
CA GLU A 260 -20.52 -15.65 22.58
C GLU A 260 -20.39 -17.01 23.27
N GLY A 261 -21.48 -17.57 23.78
CA GLY A 261 -21.50 -18.93 24.34
C GLY A 261 -21.11 -20.01 23.31
N MET A 262 -21.59 -19.89 22.07
CA MET A 262 -21.17 -20.78 20.97
C MET A 262 -19.68 -20.66 20.64
N ALA A 263 -19.13 -19.44 20.70
CA ALA A 263 -17.72 -19.18 20.45
C ALA A 263 -16.82 -19.76 21.56
N GLU A 264 -17.23 -19.63 22.83
CA GLU A 264 -16.51 -20.22 23.96
C GLU A 264 -16.52 -21.75 23.86
N GLY A 265 -17.66 -22.35 23.50
CA GLY A 265 -17.75 -23.78 23.24
C GLY A 265 -16.82 -24.24 22.11
N ASP A 266 -16.72 -23.46 21.02
CA ASP A 266 -15.83 -23.79 19.90
C ASP A 266 -14.35 -23.59 20.23
N LYS A 267 -14.03 -22.64 21.10
CA LYS A 267 -12.68 -22.43 21.66
C LYS A 267 -12.24 -23.64 22.47
N LEU A 268 -13.10 -24.14 23.36
CA LEU A 268 -12.83 -25.38 24.12
C LEU A 268 -12.67 -26.60 23.20
N ARG A 269 -13.50 -26.69 22.15
CA ARG A 269 -13.39 -27.74 21.12
C ARG A 269 -12.03 -27.69 20.43
N HIS A 270 -11.60 -26.51 19.99
CA HIS A 270 -10.29 -26.32 19.35
C HIS A 270 -9.14 -26.62 20.30
N GLU A 271 -9.21 -26.21 21.57
CA GLU A 271 -8.18 -26.53 22.57
C GLU A 271 -8.03 -28.03 22.79
N ARG A 272 -9.15 -28.77 22.84
CA ARG A 272 -9.13 -30.24 22.93
C ARG A 272 -8.50 -30.87 21.70
N GLU A 273 -8.92 -30.46 20.50
CA GLU A 273 -8.35 -30.96 19.23
C GLU A 273 -6.86 -30.63 19.10
N MET A 274 -6.43 -29.44 19.53
CA MET A 274 -5.02 -29.02 19.51
C MET A 274 -4.17 -29.81 20.51
N LYS A 275 -4.70 -30.13 21.69
CA LYS A 275 -4.04 -31.01 22.67
C LYS A 275 -3.84 -32.41 22.08
N GLU A 276 -4.85 -32.95 21.41
CA GLU A 276 -4.77 -34.25 20.74
C GLU A 276 -3.80 -34.23 19.55
N TYR A 277 -3.84 -33.18 18.73
CA TYR A 277 -2.91 -32.97 17.62
C TYR A 277 -1.46 -32.89 18.10
N LYS A 278 -1.19 -32.12 19.15
CA LYS A 278 0.14 -32.02 19.77
C LYS A 278 0.60 -33.35 20.35
N LYS A 279 -0.30 -34.15 20.92
CA LYS A 279 -0.01 -35.50 21.43
C LYS A 279 0.28 -36.49 20.29
N ARG A 280 -0.42 -36.35 19.15
CA ARG A 280 -0.30 -37.22 17.97
C ARG A 280 0.80 -36.81 16.99
N SER A 281 1.49 -35.70 17.24
CA SER A 281 2.67 -35.26 16.49
C SER A 281 3.92 -35.35 17.40
N PRO A 282 4.56 -36.52 17.55
CA PRO A 282 5.65 -36.68 18.51
C PRO A 282 7.05 -36.32 17.98
N LEU A 283 7.19 -35.76 16.77
CA LEU A 283 8.52 -35.51 16.17
C LEU A 283 8.54 -34.26 15.29
N GLU A 284 8.44 -33.06 15.88
CA GLU A 284 9.11 -31.88 15.33
C GLU A 284 9.25 -30.78 16.40
N SER A 285 10.12 -31.02 17.39
CA SER A 285 10.70 -29.94 18.19
C SER A 285 11.89 -29.35 17.43
N SER A 286 11.61 -28.62 16.35
CA SER A 286 12.55 -27.59 15.87
C SER A 286 12.23 -26.30 16.63
N PRO A 287 13.22 -25.63 17.26
CA PRO A 287 12.97 -24.42 18.02
C PRO A 287 12.37 -23.33 17.10
N PRO A 288 11.48 -22.47 17.60
CA PRO A 288 10.94 -21.38 16.80
C PRO A 288 12.11 -20.49 16.35
N SER A 289 12.36 -20.47 15.04
CA SER A 289 13.30 -19.53 14.43
C SER A 289 12.88 -18.10 14.78
N PRO A 290 13.76 -17.23 15.32
CA PRO A 290 13.44 -15.86 15.78
C PRO A 290 13.05 -14.86 14.67
N GLY A 291 12.36 -15.28 13.61
CA GLY A 291 12.07 -14.47 12.43
C GLY A 291 10.59 -14.28 12.08
N ASP A 292 9.66 -14.96 12.75
CA ASP A 292 8.23 -14.92 12.43
C ASP A 292 7.37 -14.37 13.59
N GLN A 293 7.89 -13.39 14.33
CA GLN A 293 7.02 -12.37 14.94
C GLN A 293 6.56 -11.39 13.85
N VAL A 294 5.80 -11.90 12.88
CA VAL A 294 4.92 -11.04 12.10
C VAL A 294 3.80 -10.63 13.04
N GLY A 295 3.99 -9.47 13.66
CA GLY A 295 2.92 -8.71 14.28
C GLY A 295 1.83 -8.45 13.25
N PHE A 296 0.90 -9.39 13.13
CA PHE A 296 -0.46 -9.07 12.72
C PHE A 296 -1.04 -8.31 13.89
N SER A 297 -0.90 -6.98 13.83
CA SER A 297 -1.51 -6.04 14.75
C SER A 297 -2.95 -6.46 15.03
N SER A 298 -3.17 -7.05 16.20
CA SER A 298 -4.47 -7.22 16.82
C SER A 298 -4.90 -5.89 17.46
N HIS A 299 -4.72 -4.79 16.72
CA HIS A 299 -5.25 -3.49 17.09
C HIS A 299 -6.47 -3.18 16.22
N ASN A 300 -7.45 -4.07 16.32
CA ASN A 300 -8.82 -3.65 16.56
C ASN A 300 -9.68 -4.85 16.99
N TYR A 301 -10.34 -4.66 18.14
CA TYR A 301 -11.20 -5.58 18.87
C TYR A 301 -10.50 -6.61 19.78
N TYR A 302 -9.77 -6.11 20.78
CA TYR A 302 -10.06 -6.50 22.16
C TYR A 302 -10.72 -5.29 22.82
N ALA A 303 -11.97 -5.48 23.24
CA ALA A 303 -12.58 -4.61 24.23
C ALA A 303 -11.79 -4.83 25.52
N ASP A 304 -11.23 -3.75 26.03
CA ASP A 304 -10.58 -3.72 27.33
C ASP A 304 -11.67 -3.98 28.38
N GLU A 305 -11.56 -5.11 29.06
CA GLU A 305 -12.25 -5.37 30.31
C GLU A 305 -11.55 -4.52 31.37
N HIS A 306 -12.02 -3.29 31.55
CA HIS A 306 -11.90 -2.61 32.83
C HIS A 306 -13.30 -2.51 33.46
N GLU A 307 -13.51 -3.39 34.44
CA GLU A 307 -14.53 -3.22 35.46
C GLU A 307 -14.35 -1.89 36.18
N ALA A 308 -15.45 -1.15 36.31
CA ALA A 308 -16.01 -0.59 37.56
C ALA A 308 -16.75 0.74 37.29
N PRO A 309 -17.70 1.14 38.14
CA PRO A 309 -18.90 0.43 38.55
C PRO A 309 -20.16 1.27 38.26
N TYR A 310 -21.30 0.58 38.21
CA TYR A 310 -22.63 1.20 38.32
C TYR A 310 -22.93 1.49 39.80
N THR A 311 -23.18 2.75 40.14
CA THR A 311 -24.10 3.15 41.21
C THR A 311 -24.75 4.47 40.80
N GLY A 312 -26.04 4.43 40.47
CA GLY A 312 -26.87 5.63 40.54
C GLY A 312 -27.15 5.98 41.99
N GLU A 313 -27.42 7.24 42.28
CA GLU A 313 -28.70 7.77 42.80
C GLU A 313 -28.52 9.27 43.10
N VAL A 314 -29.63 9.98 43.02
CA VAL A 314 -29.80 11.43 43.15
C VAL A 314 -29.63 11.89 44.60
N ASP A 315 -29.19 13.13 44.84
CA ASP A 315 -29.94 14.05 45.72
C ASP A 315 -29.43 15.50 45.66
N LEU A 316 -30.40 16.39 45.83
CA LEU A 316 -30.36 17.85 45.83
C LEU A 316 -29.95 18.41 47.20
N GLU A 317 -29.70 19.73 47.19
CA GLU A 317 -29.74 20.71 48.31
C GLU A 317 -28.40 21.19 48.91
N ASP A 318 -28.07 22.42 48.47
CA ASP A 318 -27.87 23.64 49.26
C ASP A 318 -26.58 23.94 50.08
N VAL A 319 -26.31 25.26 50.04
CA VAL A 319 -25.68 26.16 51.03
C VAL A 319 -24.18 26.52 50.90
N ASP A 320 -23.97 27.68 50.25
CA ASP A 320 -23.17 28.86 50.62
C ASP A 320 -21.70 28.83 51.09
N ASN A 321 -21.07 29.97 50.74
CA ASN A 321 -19.91 30.67 51.29
C ASN A 321 -18.50 30.21 50.85
N VAL A 322 -17.48 31.06 50.65
CA VAL A 322 -17.23 32.50 50.32
C VAL A 322 -15.71 32.68 50.53
N VAL A 323 -15.10 33.73 49.95
CA VAL A 323 -13.72 34.24 50.23
C VAL A 323 -12.58 33.45 49.56
N GLU A 324 -11.53 33.95 48.90
CA GLU A 324 -10.90 35.24 48.52
C GLU A 324 -10.03 34.88 47.27
N GLY A 325 -9.80 35.69 46.23
CA GLY A 325 -9.25 37.04 46.27
C GLY A 325 -7.72 37.00 46.24
N THR A 326 -7.09 37.01 45.06
CA THR A 326 -5.85 37.78 44.79
C THR A 326 -5.65 38.00 43.29
N ASP A 327 -5.81 39.26 42.90
CA ASP A 327 -5.23 39.90 41.72
C ASP A 327 -3.71 39.74 41.64
N TYR A 328 -3.16 39.70 40.43
CA TYR A 328 -1.86 40.34 40.16
C TYR A 328 -1.85 40.95 38.76
N GLU A 329 -1.57 42.24 38.75
CA GLU A 329 -1.71 43.21 37.66
C GLU A 329 -0.75 43.01 36.46
N HIS A 330 -1.28 43.44 35.32
CA HIS A 330 -0.61 44.17 34.25
C HIS A 330 0.73 44.82 34.60
N HIS A 331 1.76 44.62 33.76
CA HIS A 331 2.70 45.70 33.42
C HIS A 331 2.96 45.71 31.90
N PHE A 332 2.53 46.81 31.30
CA PHE A 332 2.78 47.25 29.93
C PHE A 332 3.88 48.31 29.99
N ASN A 333 4.90 48.23 29.14
CA ASN A 333 5.84 49.29 28.70
C ASN A 333 6.90 48.60 27.83
N GLY A 334 7.36 49.08 26.67
CA GLY A 334 7.21 50.34 25.96
C GLY A 334 8.39 50.49 24.99
N ALA A 335 8.10 50.90 23.75
CA ALA A 335 8.88 51.71 22.80
C ALA A 335 10.38 51.45 22.46
N GLN A 336 10.59 51.38 21.13
CA GLN A 336 11.64 52.00 20.27
C GLN A 336 13.13 51.71 20.50
N VAL A 337 13.84 51.28 19.43
CA VAL A 337 14.50 52.17 18.44
C VAL A 337 14.35 51.57 17.05
#